data_AF-A0A1H9S027-F1
#
_entry.id   AF-A0A1H9S027-F1
#
_cell.length_a   1.000
_cell.length_b   1.000
_cell.length_c   1.000
_cell.angle_alpha   90.00
_cell.angle_beta   90.00
_cell.angle_gamma   90.00
#
_symmetry.space_group_name_H-M   'P 1'
#
loop_
_entity.id
_entity.type
_entity.pdbx_description
1 polymer ?
#
loop_
_entity_poly.entity_id
_entity_poly.type
_entity_poly.pdbx_seq_one_letter_code
_entity_poly.pdbx_strand_id
1 'polypeptide(L)'
;MSPNNPVTDDNGVTSRDAVTATPVADKSSLVKPKSKQQQNKSAKPKIDKLFVYDASLGVGPATAIRDSFYKGAKLEPITTWSDLVTVLSRYSEIKTLVLDTHSIPGNLLIDGNSPSTDDQKNRLTATAVQVTGRIIFEGCSIMGDPATTAKLVSGITGPSASVTGYTFFSVVDSITVELIGDEDEEGIKTALEPFKQYLLPGNPSAKSLAGKSGPVDLYRRWFRRDLDETSPENETDQRAIKQRSDMTDVRVRTAEDAERVRSEYQSPVEPAYIVTIEDVQAVKAE
;
A
#
# COMPACT_ATOMS: atom_id res chain seq x y z
N MET A 1 -5.42 31.33 -30.05
CA MET A 1 -5.20 31.41 -28.60
C MET A 1 -5.34 29.99 -28.09
N SER A 2 -4.27 29.39 -27.59
CA SER A 2 -4.34 28.06 -26.97
C SER A 2 -5.15 28.17 -25.68
N PRO A 3 -6.05 27.23 -25.35
CA PRO A 3 -6.77 27.27 -24.08
C PRO A 3 -5.75 27.15 -22.95
N ASN A 4 -5.82 28.07 -21.97
CA ASN A 4 -5.09 27.97 -20.72
C ASN A 4 -5.51 26.67 -20.05
N ASN A 5 -4.59 25.72 -19.92
CA ASN A 5 -4.84 24.49 -19.19
C ASN A 5 -4.72 24.82 -17.69
N PRO A 6 -5.80 24.77 -16.89
CA PRO A 6 -5.81 25.23 -15.50
C PRO A 6 -5.15 24.22 -14.54
N VAL A 7 -4.59 23.13 -15.07
CA VAL A 7 -3.92 22.09 -14.31
C VAL A 7 -2.43 22.22 -14.53
N THR A 8 -1.73 22.66 -13.50
CA THR A 8 -0.28 22.55 -13.42
C THR A 8 0.03 21.21 -12.74
N ASP A 9 0.69 20.32 -13.47
CA ASP A 9 1.34 19.16 -12.88
C ASP A 9 2.50 19.69 -12.04
N ASP A 10 2.27 19.87 -10.73
CA ASP A 10 3.36 20.16 -9.82
C ASP A 10 4.22 18.91 -9.78
N ASN A 11 5.35 18.96 -10.50
CA ASN A 11 6.46 18.02 -10.47
C ASN A 11 7.13 17.96 -9.07
N GLY A 12 6.36 18.00 -7.99
CA GLY A 12 6.73 17.58 -6.65
C GLY A 12 6.91 16.06 -6.62
N VAL A 13 7.74 15.55 -7.53
CA VAL A 13 8.34 14.23 -7.47
C VAL A 13 9.13 14.21 -6.17
N THR A 14 8.57 13.61 -5.12
CA THR A 14 9.39 13.11 -4.03
C THR A 14 10.25 12.01 -4.64
N SER A 15 11.41 12.41 -5.17
CA SER A 15 12.35 11.53 -5.85
C SER A 15 12.49 10.22 -5.07
N ARG A 16 11.89 9.15 -5.60
CA ARG A 16 12.12 7.80 -5.13
C ARG A 16 13.50 7.40 -5.62
N ASP A 17 14.52 7.68 -4.83
CA ASP A 17 15.85 7.12 -5.08
C ASP A 17 15.72 5.61 -5.29
N ALA A 18 16.34 5.10 -6.35
CA ALA A 18 16.42 3.67 -6.60
C ALA A 18 17.15 3.03 -5.41
N VAL A 19 16.40 2.43 -4.47
CA VAL A 19 16.98 1.63 -3.40
C VAL A 19 17.57 0.39 -4.06
N THR A 20 18.85 0.45 -4.34
CA THR A 20 19.59 -0.65 -4.96
C THR A 20 19.66 -1.83 -3.99
N ALA A 21 19.32 -2.99 -4.54
CA ALA A 21 19.19 -4.27 -3.85
C ALA A 21 20.53 -4.73 -3.25
N THR A 22 20.71 -4.51 -1.95
CA THR A 22 21.56 -5.38 -1.13
C THR A 22 20.99 -5.41 0.28
N PRO A 23 20.62 -6.58 0.83
CA PRO A 23 20.29 -6.71 2.24
C PRO A 23 21.47 -6.21 3.08
N VAL A 24 21.28 -5.09 3.79
CA VAL A 24 22.30 -4.61 4.71
C VAL A 24 22.17 -5.41 6.00
N ALA A 25 23.26 -6.05 6.42
CA ALA A 25 23.30 -6.70 7.73
C ALA A 25 23.09 -5.65 8.83
N ASP A 26 21.95 -5.71 9.50
CA ASP A 26 21.59 -4.78 10.56
C ASP A 26 22.45 -5.04 11.81
N LYS A 27 23.12 -3.98 12.29
CA LYS A 27 23.88 -3.98 13.56
C LYS A 27 22.99 -3.66 14.77
N SER A 28 21.69 -3.52 14.59
CA SER A 28 20.77 -3.29 15.71
C SER A 28 20.59 -4.57 16.54
N SER A 29 20.76 -4.43 17.85
CA SER A 29 20.58 -5.53 18.78
C SER A 29 19.12 -5.99 18.76
N LEU A 30 18.91 -7.29 18.53
CA LEU A 30 17.64 -7.98 18.70
C LEU A 30 16.98 -7.50 20.00
N VAL A 31 15.81 -6.88 19.90
CA VAL A 31 14.94 -6.69 21.06
C VAL A 31 14.62 -8.07 21.59
N LYS A 32 15.28 -8.46 22.70
CA LYS A 32 15.05 -9.75 23.35
C LYS A 32 13.56 -9.93 23.61
N PRO A 33 12.97 -11.11 23.32
CA PRO A 33 11.60 -11.38 23.68
C PRO A 33 11.43 -11.18 25.18
N LYS A 34 10.59 -10.23 25.60
CA LYS A 34 10.20 -10.14 27.00
C LYS A 34 9.49 -11.44 27.36
N SER A 35 9.83 -12.00 28.53
CA SER A 35 9.21 -13.24 29.01
C SER A 35 7.69 -13.08 29.07
N LYS A 36 6.96 -14.16 28.73
CA LYS A 36 5.48 -14.21 28.71
C LYS A 36 4.81 -13.74 30.02
N GLN A 37 5.56 -13.62 31.11
CA GLN A 37 5.06 -13.22 32.43
C GLN A 37 5.09 -11.70 32.71
N GLN A 38 5.71 -10.86 31.88
CA GLN A 38 5.72 -9.40 32.07
C GLN A 38 4.66 -8.63 31.25
N GLN A 39 3.78 -9.32 30.51
CA GLN A 39 2.80 -8.71 29.60
C GLN A 39 1.40 -8.47 30.19
N ASN A 40 1.14 -8.71 31.47
CA ASN A 40 -0.20 -8.50 32.05
C ASN A 40 -0.27 -7.35 33.06
N LYS A 41 -0.96 -6.26 32.68
CA LYS A 41 -1.86 -5.51 33.59
C LYS A 41 -2.95 -4.65 32.94
N SER A 42 -3.11 -4.66 31.62
CA SER A 42 -4.33 -4.23 30.93
C SER A 42 -4.56 -5.12 29.71
N ALA A 43 -5.79 -5.58 29.51
CA ALA A 43 -6.13 -6.26 28.27
C ALA A 43 -5.88 -5.27 27.12
N LYS A 44 -4.95 -5.59 26.21
CA LYS A 44 -4.69 -4.73 25.05
C LYS A 44 -6.00 -4.54 24.27
N PRO A 45 -6.28 -3.34 23.76
CA PRO A 45 -7.49 -3.09 22.99
C PRO A 45 -7.54 -3.92 21.70
N LYS A 46 -8.76 -4.09 21.20
CA LYS A 46 -9.04 -4.55 19.83
C LYS A 46 -9.33 -3.34 18.95
N ILE A 47 -9.06 -3.44 17.66
CA ILE A 47 -9.41 -2.41 16.67
C ILE A 47 -9.99 -3.03 15.40
N ASP A 48 -11.01 -2.39 14.83
CA ASP A 48 -11.64 -2.86 13.58
C ASP A 48 -10.71 -2.65 12.38
N LYS A 49 -10.16 -1.44 12.19
CA LYS A 49 -9.26 -1.14 11.08
C LYS A 49 -8.06 -0.30 11.54
N LEU A 50 -6.86 -0.78 11.21
CA LEU A 50 -5.60 -0.07 11.42
C LEU A 50 -4.94 0.12 10.06
N PHE A 51 -4.59 1.36 9.72
CA PHE A 51 -3.83 1.71 8.52
C PHE A 51 -2.46 2.20 8.96
N VAL A 52 -1.44 1.38 8.72
CA VAL A 52 -0.04 1.73 9.02
C VAL A 52 0.63 2.11 7.71
N TYR A 53 1.30 3.26 7.70
CA TYR A 53 1.96 3.76 6.51
C TYR A 53 3.41 4.15 6.78
N ASP A 54 4.28 3.89 5.82
CA ASP A 54 5.64 4.43 5.82
C ASP A 54 5.58 5.95 5.65
N ALA A 55 6.07 6.69 6.64
CA ALA A 55 6.02 8.15 6.64
C ALA A 55 6.80 8.78 5.47
N SER A 56 7.75 8.06 4.88
CA SER A 56 8.46 8.49 3.66
C SER A 56 7.56 8.56 2.43
N LEU A 57 6.43 7.84 2.40
CA LEU A 57 5.41 7.92 1.34
C LEU A 57 4.53 9.18 1.43
N GLY A 58 4.62 9.92 2.54
CA GLY A 58 3.83 11.13 2.77
C GLY A 58 2.44 10.86 3.36
N VAL A 59 2.00 11.76 4.24
CA VAL A 59 0.70 11.66 4.92
C VAL A 59 -0.49 11.90 3.99
N GLY A 60 -0.32 12.70 2.94
CA GLY A 60 -1.35 13.02 1.95
C GLY A 60 -1.84 11.78 1.21
N PRO A 61 -0.97 11.08 0.45
CA PRO A 61 -1.32 9.83 -0.23
C PRO A 61 -1.93 8.77 0.71
N ALA A 62 -1.32 8.54 1.87
CA ALA A 62 -1.84 7.57 2.85
C ALA A 62 -3.25 7.95 3.35
N THR A 63 -3.50 9.24 3.60
CA THR A 63 -4.81 9.76 3.97
C THR A 63 -5.82 9.56 2.84
N ALA A 64 -5.44 9.86 1.61
CA ALA A 64 -6.30 9.68 0.44
C ALA A 64 -6.70 8.22 0.23
N ILE A 65 -5.76 7.27 0.27
CA ILE A 65 -6.06 5.83 0.17
C ILE A 65 -6.97 5.39 1.32
N ARG A 66 -6.65 5.79 2.55
CA ARG A 66 -7.46 5.47 3.74
C ARG A 66 -8.90 5.95 3.57
N ASP A 67 -9.11 7.19 3.17
CA ASP A 67 -10.45 7.76 3.06
C ASP A 67 -11.23 7.21 1.87
N SER A 68 -10.54 6.82 0.80
CA SER A 68 -11.11 6.18 -0.39
C SER A 68 -11.60 4.76 -0.11
N PHE A 69 -10.80 3.93 0.57
CA PHE A 69 -11.02 2.47 0.62
C PHE A 69 -11.18 1.91 2.03
N TYR A 70 -10.67 2.61 3.05
CA TYR A 70 -10.58 2.14 4.43
C TYR A 70 -11.19 3.11 5.43
N LYS A 71 -12.27 3.79 5.04
CA LYS A 71 -12.94 4.80 5.86
C LYS A 71 -13.11 4.33 7.31
N GLY A 72 -12.66 5.19 8.24
CA GLY A 72 -12.68 4.94 9.68
C GLY A 72 -11.47 4.16 10.22
N ALA A 73 -10.52 3.74 9.38
CA ALA A 73 -9.28 3.15 9.86
C ALA A 73 -8.44 4.17 10.64
N LYS A 74 -7.85 3.72 11.74
CA LYS A 74 -6.88 4.55 12.48
C LYS A 74 -5.58 4.60 11.68
N LEU A 75 -5.15 5.81 11.33
CA LEU A 75 -3.90 6.04 10.61
C LEU A 75 -2.73 6.15 11.59
N GLU A 76 -1.67 5.37 11.40
CA GLU A 76 -0.45 5.39 12.21
C GLU A 76 0.78 5.47 11.29
N PRO A 77 1.62 6.51 11.41
CA PRO A 77 2.89 6.57 10.70
C PRO A 77 3.91 5.62 11.31
N ILE A 78 4.78 5.07 10.48
CA ILE A 78 6.01 4.40 10.89
C ILE A 78 7.18 4.95 10.10
N THR A 79 8.35 5.00 10.70
CA THR A 79 9.61 5.28 9.99
C THR A 79 10.53 4.07 10.00
N THR A 80 10.41 3.20 11.00
CA THR A 80 11.31 2.06 11.21
C THR A 80 10.53 0.78 11.49
N TRP A 81 11.22 -0.35 11.39
CA TRP A 81 10.72 -1.64 11.89
C TRP A 81 10.34 -1.61 13.38
N SER A 82 11.03 -0.81 14.19
CA SER A 82 10.71 -0.66 15.62
C SER A 82 9.38 0.05 15.82
N ASP A 83 9.07 1.04 14.98
CA ASP A 83 7.77 1.73 15.01
C ASP A 83 6.65 0.78 14.64
N LEU A 84 6.82 -0.03 13.59
CA LEU A 84 5.83 -1.04 13.20
C LEU A 84 5.55 -2.01 14.35
N VAL A 85 6.59 -2.57 14.96
CA VAL A 85 6.44 -3.47 16.12
C VAL A 85 5.74 -2.76 17.27
N THR A 86 6.10 -1.51 17.55
CA THR A 86 5.50 -0.71 18.63
C THR A 86 4.02 -0.44 18.38
N VAL A 87 3.65 -0.03 17.16
CA VAL A 87 2.26 0.24 16.76
C VAL A 87 1.42 -1.02 16.88
N LEU A 88 1.87 -2.14 16.31
CA LEU A 88 1.16 -3.42 16.36
C LEU A 88 1.03 -3.95 17.79
N SER A 89 2.07 -3.80 18.61
CA SER A 89 2.08 -4.25 20.00
C SER A 89 1.05 -3.56 20.90
N ARG A 90 0.43 -2.45 20.46
CA ARG A 90 -0.65 -1.76 21.20
C ARG A 90 -1.95 -2.55 21.20
N TYR A 91 -2.15 -3.48 20.27
CA TYR A 91 -3.40 -4.19 20.09
C TYR A 91 -3.23 -5.68 20.43
N SER A 92 -4.30 -6.32 20.93
CA SER A 92 -4.38 -7.79 20.96
C SER A 92 -4.93 -8.33 19.65
N GLU A 93 -5.84 -7.58 19.02
CA GLU A 93 -6.56 -8.01 17.83
C GLU A 93 -6.76 -6.83 16.88
N ILE A 94 -6.54 -7.07 15.60
CA ILE A 94 -6.84 -6.15 14.50
C ILE A 94 -7.71 -6.90 13.50
N LYS A 95 -8.93 -6.43 13.20
CA LYS A 95 -9.75 -7.12 12.21
C LYS A 95 -9.26 -6.86 10.78
N THR A 96 -8.87 -5.64 10.44
CA THR A 96 -8.24 -5.30 9.16
C THR A 96 -6.99 -4.47 9.39
N LEU A 97 -5.85 -5.03 8.98
CA LEU A 97 -4.55 -4.35 8.99
C LEU A 97 -4.22 -3.95 7.54
N VAL A 98 -4.06 -2.66 7.30
CA VAL A 98 -3.54 -2.14 6.03
C VAL A 98 -2.08 -1.72 6.26
N LEU A 99 -1.19 -2.19 5.38
CA LEU A 99 0.22 -1.87 5.34
C LEU A 99 0.50 -1.14 4.02
N ASP A 100 0.72 0.16 4.12
CA ASP A 100 1.12 1.02 3.01
C ASP A 100 2.60 1.37 3.17
N THR A 101 3.46 0.44 2.76
CA THR A 101 4.91 0.53 2.91
C THR A 101 5.60 0.17 1.60
N HIS A 102 6.87 0.51 1.48
CA HIS A 102 7.69 -0.07 0.42
C HIS A 102 7.82 -1.58 0.62
N SER A 103 7.97 -2.30 -0.49
CA SER A 103 8.16 -3.75 -0.49
C SER A 103 8.85 -4.22 -1.76
N ILE A 104 9.49 -5.37 -1.66
CA ILE A 104 9.86 -6.23 -2.80
C ILE A 104 8.99 -7.48 -2.75
N PRO A 105 9.00 -8.34 -3.78
CA PRO A 105 8.34 -9.64 -3.70
C PRO A 105 8.65 -10.38 -2.38
N GLY A 106 7.60 -10.64 -1.61
CA GLY A 106 7.68 -11.37 -0.35
C GLY A 106 8.14 -10.61 0.90
N ASN A 107 8.68 -9.39 0.78
CA ASN A 107 9.34 -8.71 1.91
C ASN A 107 8.99 -7.22 1.99
N LEU A 108 8.91 -6.70 3.22
CA LEU A 108 8.74 -5.28 3.47
C LEU A 108 10.09 -4.56 3.47
N LEU A 109 10.08 -3.35 2.93
CA LEU A 109 11.17 -2.38 3.00
C LEU A 109 10.69 -1.23 3.89
N ILE A 110 11.32 -1.02 5.03
CA ILE A 110 11.00 0.09 5.94
C ILE A 110 12.32 0.77 6.30
N ASP A 111 12.41 2.08 6.11
CA ASP A 111 13.67 2.84 6.23
C ASP A 111 14.77 2.36 5.26
N GLY A 112 14.39 1.91 4.06
CA GLY A 112 15.30 1.25 3.12
C GLY A 112 15.87 -0.10 3.62
N ASN A 113 15.44 -0.58 4.80
CA ASN A 113 15.90 -1.83 5.39
C ASN A 113 14.94 -2.98 5.06
N SER A 114 15.51 -4.05 4.50
CA SER A 114 14.85 -5.33 4.23
C SER A 114 15.55 -6.45 5.01
N PRO A 115 15.23 -6.66 6.30
CA PRO A 115 15.70 -7.83 7.02
C PRO A 115 15.26 -9.12 6.32
N SER A 116 15.86 -10.25 6.68
CA SER A 116 15.42 -11.54 6.15
C SER A 116 13.94 -11.80 6.47
N THR A 117 13.24 -12.56 5.64
CA THR A 117 11.82 -12.90 5.87
C THR A 117 11.59 -13.51 7.26
N ASP A 118 12.53 -14.33 7.74
CA ASP A 118 12.47 -14.92 9.08
C ASP A 118 12.61 -13.85 10.18
N ASP A 119 13.49 -12.86 10.00
CA ASP A 119 13.59 -11.74 10.94
C ASP A 119 12.32 -10.89 10.96
N GLN A 120 11.75 -10.60 9.79
CA GLN A 120 10.49 -9.86 9.68
C GLN A 120 9.35 -10.61 10.38
N LYS A 121 9.22 -11.91 10.09
CA LYS A 121 8.26 -12.81 10.77
C LYS A 121 8.46 -12.83 12.29
N ASN A 122 9.70 -12.95 12.76
CA ASN A 122 10.01 -12.99 14.19
C ASN A 122 9.64 -11.67 14.88
N ARG A 123 9.95 -10.53 14.24
CA ARG A 123 9.57 -9.18 14.73
C ARG A 123 8.05 -9.03 14.82
N LEU A 124 7.32 -9.44 13.77
CA LEU A 124 5.85 -9.39 13.77
C LEU A 124 5.25 -10.32 14.84
N THR A 125 5.75 -11.55 14.96
CA THR A 125 5.30 -12.52 15.98
C THR A 125 5.48 -11.97 17.41
N ALA A 126 6.58 -11.25 17.66
CA ALA A 126 6.88 -10.69 18.99
C ALA A 126 5.87 -9.63 19.47
N THR A 127 5.08 -9.05 18.56
CA THR A 127 4.02 -8.09 18.90
C THR A 127 2.87 -8.72 19.69
N ALA A 128 2.69 -10.04 19.51
CA ALA A 128 1.57 -10.83 20.00
C ALA A 128 0.18 -10.32 19.55
N VAL A 129 0.12 -9.53 18.47
CA VAL A 129 -1.15 -9.15 17.84
C VAL A 129 -1.67 -10.28 16.97
N GLN A 130 -2.99 -10.45 16.93
CA GLN A 130 -3.64 -11.35 15.97
C GLN A 130 -4.50 -10.55 14.99
N VAL A 131 -4.30 -10.77 13.70
CA VAL A 131 -5.16 -10.24 12.64
C VAL A 131 -6.23 -11.27 12.33
N THR A 132 -7.51 -10.92 12.51
CA THR A 132 -8.62 -11.90 12.44
C THR A 132 -9.43 -11.86 11.15
N GLY A 133 -9.39 -10.73 10.42
CA GLY A 133 -10.10 -10.57 9.15
C GLY A 133 -9.17 -10.53 7.94
N ARG A 134 -8.41 -9.45 7.76
CA ARG A 134 -7.58 -9.25 6.57
C ARG A 134 -6.29 -8.49 6.87
N ILE A 135 -5.20 -8.87 6.20
CA ILE A 135 -4.02 -8.03 6.00
C ILE A 135 -4.07 -7.56 4.55
N ILE A 136 -3.89 -6.27 4.30
CA ILE A 136 -3.90 -5.69 2.95
C ILE A 136 -2.64 -4.88 2.76
N PHE A 137 -1.86 -5.21 1.73
CA PHE A 137 -0.72 -4.43 1.31
C PHE A 137 -1.14 -3.47 0.21
N GLU A 138 -1.06 -2.17 0.50
CA GLU A 138 -1.43 -1.11 -0.44
C GLU A 138 -0.25 -0.58 -1.29
N GLY A 139 0.97 -0.99 -0.92
CA GLY A 139 2.22 -0.52 -1.52
C GLY A 139 2.66 -1.29 -2.77
N CYS A 140 3.93 -1.66 -2.80
CA CYS A 140 4.62 -2.20 -3.98
C CYS A 140 4.23 -3.67 -4.31
N SER A 141 5.02 -4.31 -5.19
CA SER A 141 4.80 -5.65 -5.75
C SER A 141 5.02 -6.83 -4.78
N ILE A 142 4.58 -6.72 -3.52
CA ILE A 142 4.85 -7.75 -2.49
C ILE A 142 4.32 -9.14 -2.91
N MET A 143 3.22 -9.19 -3.65
CA MET A 143 2.61 -10.44 -4.10
C MET A 143 3.28 -11.04 -5.34
N GLY A 144 4.41 -10.49 -5.80
CA GLY A 144 5.31 -11.20 -6.70
C GLY A 144 5.86 -12.50 -6.09
N ASP A 145 5.82 -12.64 -4.76
CA ASP A 145 6.10 -13.90 -4.05
C ASP A 145 5.07 -14.12 -2.90
N PRO A 146 3.92 -14.76 -3.21
CA PRO A 146 2.87 -14.98 -2.22
C PRO A 146 3.28 -15.95 -1.10
N ALA A 147 4.13 -16.95 -1.38
CA ALA A 147 4.56 -17.93 -0.38
C ALA A 147 5.47 -17.29 0.68
N THR A 148 6.40 -16.44 0.25
CA THR A 148 7.25 -15.65 1.15
C THR A 148 6.42 -14.60 1.90
N THR A 149 5.46 -13.95 1.23
CA THR A 149 4.52 -13.02 1.89
C THR A 149 3.71 -13.71 2.99
N ALA A 150 3.18 -14.92 2.72
CA ALA A 150 2.48 -15.73 3.71
C ALA A 150 3.38 -16.09 4.89
N LYS A 151 4.65 -16.48 4.63
CA LYS A 151 5.64 -16.75 5.68
C LYS A 151 5.87 -15.53 6.56
N LEU A 152 6.06 -14.35 5.97
CA LEU A 152 6.27 -13.07 6.65
C LEU A 152 5.16 -12.78 7.67
N VAL A 153 3.88 -12.85 7.26
CA VAL A 153 2.75 -12.50 8.14
C VAL A 153 2.20 -13.66 8.98
N SER A 154 2.71 -14.88 8.78
CA SER A 154 2.18 -16.09 9.42
C SER A 154 2.13 -16.04 10.95
N GLY A 155 3.01 -15.24 11.58
CA GLY A 155 3.09 -15.08 13.03
C GLY A 155 2.00 -14.20 13.65
N ILE A 156 1.33 -13.37 12.84
CA ILE A 156 0.24 -12.49 13.30
C ILE A 156 -1.10 -12.82 12.65
N THR A 157 -1.14 -13.66 11.63
CA THR A 157 -2.37 -13.98 10.90
C THR A 157 -3.18 -15.03 11.65
N GLY A 158 -4.45 -14.72 11.93
CA GLY A 158 -5.39 -15.66 12.53
C GLY A 158 -5.88 -16.74 11.53
N PRO A 159 -6.52 -17.82 12.01
CA PRO A 159 -6.87 -18.98 11.19
C PRO A 159 -7.75 -18.70 9.97
N SER A 160 -8.58 -17.66 10.03
CA SER A 160 -9.53 -17.28 8.97
C SER A 160 -9.14 -15.99 8.25
N ALA A 161 -7.97 -15.42 8.55
CA ALA A 161 -7.57 -14.14 7.99
C ALA A 161 -6.94 -14.31 6.61
N SER A 162 -7.38 -13.47 5.67
CA SER A 162 -6.82 -13.44 4.31
C SER A 162 -5.73 -12.39 4.18
N VAL A 163 -4.82 -12.56 3.22
CA VAL A 163 -3.78 -11.55 2.90
C VAL A 163 -3.95 -11.12 1.46
N THR A 164 -4.13 -9.83 1.21
CA THR A 164 -4.28 -9.28 -0.14
C THR A 164 -3.16 -8.30 -0.47
N GLY A 165 -2.69 -8.27 -1.71
CA GLY A 165 -1.73 -7.29 -2.21
C GLY A 165 -1.63 -7.34 -3.73
N TYR A 166 -0.61 -6.69 -4.28
CA TYR A 166 -0.45 -6.50 -5.72
C TYR A 166 0.85 -7.13 -6.24
N THR A 167 0.84 -7.57 -7.49
CA THR A 167 2.08 -7.82 -8.25
C THR A 167 2.64 -6.53 -8.85
N PHE A 168 1.85 -5.48 -9.00
CA PHE A 168 2.30 -4.19 -9.54
C PHE A 168 2.59 -3.17 -8.43
N PHE A 169 3.40 -2.16 -8.74
CA PHE A 169 3.62 -1.00 -7.89
C PHE A 169 2.37 -0.10 -7.91
N SER A 170 1.81 0.15 -6.73
CA SER A 170 0.82 1.21 -6.54
C SER A 170 1.50 2.59 -6.51
N VAL A 171 1.12 3.48 -7.41
CA VAL A 171 1.57 4.87 -7.43
C VAL A 171 0.40 5.78 -7.11
N VAL A 172 0.62 6.71 -6.18
CA VAL A 172 -0.33 7.75 -5.80
C VAL A 172 0.39 9.08 -5.82
N ASP A 173 -0.20 10.05 -6.49
CA ASP A 173 0.23 11.44 -6.50
C ASP A 173 -1.01 12.34 -6.34
N SER A 174 -0.78 13.65 -6.41
CA SER A 174 -1.82 14.67 -6.45
C SER A 174 -1.68 15.54 -7.69
N ILE A 175 -2.80 15.96 -8.26
CA ILE A 175 -2.87 17.07 -9.21
C ILE A 175 -3.44 18.29 -8.50
N THR A 176 -2.91 19.47 -8.81
CA THR A 176 -3.43 20.73 -8.30
C THR A 176 -4.31 21.36 -9.35
N VAL A 177 -5.56 21.63 -8.98
CA VAL A 177 -6.51 22.36 -9.83
C VAL A 177 -6.65 23.77 -9.29
N GLU A 178 -6.25 24.75 -10.09
CA GLU A 178 -6.43 26.16 -9.77
C GLU A 178 -7.85 26.59 -10.14
N LEU A 179 -8.68 26.88 -9.14
CA LEU A 179 -10.04 27.38 -9.33
C LEU A 179 -10.06 28.91 -9.23
N ILE A 180 -10.66 29.58 -10.21
CA ILE A 180 -10.75 31.06 -10.25
C ILE A 180 -12.05 31.62 -9.66
N GLY A 181 -13.04 30.77 -9.35
CA GLY A 181 -14.23 31.12 -8.56
C GLY A 181 -15.49 31.41 -9.37
N ASP A 182 -15.42 31.39 -10.69
CA ASP A 182 -16.55 31.56 -11.60
C ASP A 182 -16.90 30.29 -12.39
N GLU A 183 -16.12 29.21 -12.22
CA GLU A 183 -16.38 27.94 -12.89
C GLU A 183 -17.64 27.27 -12.35
N ASP A 184 -18.50 26.88 -13.28
CA ASP A 184 -19.64 26.02 -12.99
C ASP A 184 -19.24 24.54 -12.93
N GLU A 185 -20.20 23.69 -12.55
CA GLU A 185 -19.98 22.25 -12.41
C GLU A 185 -19.50 21.59 -13.72
N GLU A 186 -19.99 22.04 -14.88
CA GLU A 186 -19.63 21.45 -16.18
C GLU A 186 -18.22 21.88 -16.63
N GLY A 187 -17.83 23.13 -16.37
CA GLY A 187 -16.47 23.61 -16.58
C GLY A 187 -15.44 22.79 -15.79
N ILE A 188 -15.73 22.54 -14.50
CA ILE A 188 -14.86 21.72 -13.64
C ILE A 188 -14.83 20.26 -14.10
N LYS A 189 -15.98 19.66 -14.47
CA LYS A 189 -16.00 18.30 -15.05
C LYS A 189 -15.09 18.21 -16.28
N THR A 190 -15.20 19.18 -17.19
CA THR A 190 -14.39 19.23 -18.41
C THR A 190 -12.89 19.31 -18.08
N ALA A 191 -12.50 20.10 -17.07
CA ALA A 191 -11.10 20.19 -16.64
C ALA A 191 -10.57 18.88 -16.00
N LEU A 192 -11.42 18.14 -15.30
CA LEU A 192 -11.05 16.88 -14.64
C LEU A 192 -11.12 15.64 -15.56
N GLU A 193 -11.79 15.75 -16.70
CA GLU A 193 -12.03 14.66 -17.64
C GLU A 193 -10.77 13.87 -18.02
N PRO A 194 -9.59 14.49 -18.28
CA PRO A 194 -8.36 13.76 -18.58
C PRO A 194 -7.88 12.84 -17.44
N PHE A 195 -8.21 13.17 -16.19
CA PHE A 195 -7.70 12.48 -15.00
C PHE A 195 -8.70 11.49 -14.41
N LYS A 196 -9.97 11.56 -14.81
CA LYS A 196 -11.10 10.87 -14.17
C LYS A 196 -10.89 9.39 -13.88
N GLN A 197 -10.14 8.70 -14.74
CA GLN A 197 -9.93 7.26 -14.67
C GLN A 197 -8.98 6.85 -13.53
N TYR A 198 -8.14 7.78 -13.07
CA TYR A 198 -7.18 7.53 -12.00
C TYR A 198 -7.55 8.25 -10.70
N LEU A 199 -8.47 9.22 -10.73
CA LEU A 199 -8.90 9.93 -9.53
C LEU A 199 -9.41 8.96 -8.47
N LEU A 200 -8.87 9.11 -7.25
CA LEU A 200 -9.30 8.31 -6.12
C LEU A 200 -10.76 8.64 -5.72
N PRO A 201 -11.55 7.63 -5.32
CA PRO A 201 -12.87 7.87 -4.75
C PRO A 201 -12.79 8.77 -3.51
N GLY A 202 -13.69 9.75 -3.37
CA GLY A 202 -13.71 10.64 -2.21
C GLY A 202 -12.94 11.96 -2.40
N ASN A 203 -12.25 12.13 -3.54
CA ASN A 203 -11.92 13.47 -4.01
C ASN A 203 -13.17 14.37 -4.07
N PRO A 204 -13.01 15.69 -3.87
CA PRO A 204 -14.07 16.65 -4.11
C PRO A 204 -14.73 16.46 -5.49
N SER A 205 -16.06 16.36 -5.50
CA SER A 205 -16.82 16.34 -6.74
C SER A 205 -16.78 17.71 -7.43
N ALA A 206 -16.92 17.74 -8.76
CA ALA A 206 -17.05 19.00 -9.52
C ALA A 206 -18.12 19.93 -8.92
N LYS A 207 -19.27 19.37 -8.53
CA LYS A 207 -20.35 20.11 -7.84
C LYS A 207 -19.89 20.79 -6.55
N SER A 208 -19.03 20.13 -5.77
CA SER A 208 -18.51 20.68 -4.52
C SER A 208 -17.37 21.69 -4.72
N LEU A 209 -16.84 21.80 -5.94
CA LEU A 209 -15.78 22.73 -6.33
C LEU A 209 -16.33 23.95 -7.06
N ALA A 210 -17.50 23.85 -7.70
CA ALA A 210 -18.12 24.95 -8.43
C ALA A 210 -18.24 26.23 -7.58
N GLY A 211 -17.81 27.36 -8.16
CA GLY A 211 -17.80 28.67 -7.50
C GLY A 211 -16.79 28.82 -6.34
N LYS A 212 -15.87 27.87 -6.15
CA LYS A 212 -14.75 28.02 -5.20
C LYS A 212 -13.54 28.62 -5.88
N SER A 213 -12.72 29.32 -5.11
CA SER A 213 -11.47 29.92 -5.57
C SER A 213 -10.27 29.35 -4.81
N GLY A 214 -9.13 29.25 -5.48
CA GLY A 214 -7.86 28.79 -4.94
C GLY A 214 -7.47 27.37 -5.36
N PRO A 215 -6.27 26.93 -4.97
CA PRO A 215 -5.76 25.60 -5.32
C PRO A 215 -6.53 24.50 -4.61
N VAL A 216 -6.79 23.42 -5.32
CA VAL A 216 -7.37 22.19 -4.78
C VAL A 216 -6.57 20.98 -5.25
N ASP A 217 -6.02 20.25 -4.28
CA ASP A 217 -5.34 18.98 -4.55
C ASP A 217 -6.35 17.85 -4.71
N LEU A 218 -6.22 17.10 -5.81
CA LEU A 218 -6.96 15.88 -6.05
C LEU A 218 -5.99 14.72 -6.17
N TYR A 219 -6.23 13.63 -5.44
CA TYR A 219 -5.35 12.48 -5.46
C TYR A 219 -5.76 11.49 -6.54
N ARG A 220 -4.79 10.93 -7.25
CA ARG A 220 -5.03 9.87 -8.23
C ARG A 220 -4.12 8.68 -7.96
N ARG A 221 -4.51 7.52 -8.50
CA ARG A 221 -3.80 6.26 -8.32
C ARG A 221 -3.80 5.44 -9.59
N TRP A 222 -2.65 4.87 -9.89
CA TRP A 222 -2.48 3.87 -10.93
C TRP A 222 -1.49 2.79 -10.48
N PHE A 223 -1.42 1.72 -11.24
CA PHE A 223 -0.55 0.59 -10.98
C PHE A 223 0.37 0.38 -12.16
N ARG A 224 1.61 -0.01 -11.89
CA ARG A 224 2.60 -0.22 -12.95
C ARG A 224 3.59 -1.30 -12.61
N ARG A 225 4.20 -1.83 -13.67
CA ARG A 225 5.15 -2.94 -13.55
C ARG A 225 6.48 -2.53 -12.92
N ASP A 226 7.03 -1.41 -13.35
CA ASP A 226 8.34 -0.93 -12.90
C ASP A 226 8.20 0.22 -11.90
N LEU A 227 9.19 0.38 -11.03
CA LEU A 227 9.27 1.52 -10.10
C LEU A 227 9.71 2.78 -10.85
N ASP A 228 8.78 3.38 -11.59
CA ASP A 228 8.92 4.72 -12.18
C ASP A 228 7.65 5.52 -11.81
N GLU A 229 7.73 6.82 -11.70
CA GLU A 229 6.61 7.66 -11.26
C GLU A 229 5.96 8.43 -12.40
N THR A 230 6.38 8.15 -13.65
CA THR A 230 5.78 8.74 -14.84
C THR A 230 4.26 8.65 -14.80
N SER A 231 3.62 9.81 -14.82
CA SER A 231 2.18 9.96 -14.81
C SER A 231 1.56 9.31 -16.06
N PRO A 232 0.34 8.76 -15.99
CA PRO A 232 -0.26 8.03 -17.10
C PRO A 232 -0.38 8.79 -18.43
N GLU A 233 -0.53 10.10 -18.37
CA GLU A 233 -0.58 11.02 -19.51
C GLU A 233 0.77 11.14 -20.25
N ASN A 234 1.87 10.86 -19.56
CA ASN A 234 3.23 10.95 -20.08
C ASN A 234 3.78 9.59 -20.52
N GLU A 235 3.02 8.50 -20.29
CA GLU A 235 3.43 7.14 -20.63
C GLU A 235 3.15 6.81 -22.11
N THR A 236 4.19 6.32 -22.77
CA THR A 236 4.15 5.90 -24.17
C THR A 236 3.68 4.45 -24.34
N ASP A 237 3.95 3.56 -23.38
CA ASP A 237 3.40 2.21 -23.35
C ASP A 237 2.25 2.10 -22.34
N GLN A 238 1.04 2.39 -22.80
CA GLN A 238 -0.18 2.29 -22.00
C GLN A 238 -0.46 0.87 -21.46
N ARG A 239 0.27 -0.17 -21.89
CA ARG A 239 0.17 -1.52 -21.29
C ARG A 239 0.90 -1.61 -19.95
N ALA A 240 1.85 -0.71 -19.68
CA ALA A 240 2.62 -0.65 -18.45
C ALA A 240 1.82 -0.06 -17.27
N ILE A 241 0.69 0.60 -17.56
CA ILE A 241 -0.17 1.26 -16.58
C ILE A 241 -1.53 0.57 -16.50
N LYS A 242 -2.01 0.39 -15.27
CA LYS A 242 -3.29 -0.26 -14.97
C LYS A 242 -4.08 0.58 -13.97
N GLN A 243 -5.39 0.60 -14.13
CA GLN A 243 -6.28 0.91 -13.02
C GLN A 243 -6.46 -0.35 -12.18
N ARG A 244 -6.92 -0.19 -10.92
CA ARG A 244 -7.26 -1.34 -10.07
C ARG A 244 -8.27 -2.27 -10.74
N SER A 245 -9.24 -1.72 -11.48
CA SER A 245 -10.27 -2.47 -12.20
C SER A 245 -9.74 -3.29 -13.38
N ASP A 246 -8.55 -2.96 -13.89
CA ASP A 246 -7.92 -3.66 -15.01
C ASP A 246 -7.03 -4.82 -14.55
N MET A 247 -6.85 -4.97 -13.24
CA MET A 247 -6.05 -6.04 -12.64
C MET A 247 -6.89 -7.30 -12.46
N THR A 248 -6.28 -8.46 -12.65
CA THR A 248 -6.96 -9.75 -12.47
C THR A 248 -6.91 -10.17 -11.01
N ASP A 249 -8.07 -10.45 -10.41
CA ASP A 249 -8.15 -11.06 -9.08
C ASP A 249 -7.70 -12.52 -9.13
N VAL A 250 -6.66 -12.84 -8.35
CA VAL A 250 -6.12 -14.19 -8.20
C VAL A 250 -6.25 -14.65 -6.76
N ARG A 251 -6.76 -15.87 -6.56
CA ARG A 251 -6.87 -16.50 -5.25
C ARG A 251 -5.79 -17.56 -5.10
N VAL A 252 -5.10 -17.56 -3.96
CA VAL A 252 -4.02 -18.48 -3.62
C VAL A 252 -4.42 -19.26 -2.38
N ARG A 253 -4.54 -20.58 -2.51
CA ARG A 253 -4.95 -21.48 -1.43
C ARG A 253 -3.90 -22.52 -1.08
N THR A 254 -2.97 -22.79 -1.99
CA THR A 254 -1.92 -23.79 -1.80
C THR A 254 -0.54 -23.24 -2.16
N ALA A 255 0.51 -23.97 -1.79
CA ALA A 255 1.86 -23.66 -2.20
C ALA A 255 2.02 -23.70 -3.73
N GLU A 256 1.32 -24.59 -4.44
CA GLU A 256 1.34 -24.65 -5.90
C GLU A 256 0.70 -23.41 -6.54
N ASP A 257 -0.40 -22.90 -5.97
CA ASP A 257 -0.99 -21.63 -6.42
C ASP A 257 0.00 -20.47 -6.29
N ALA A 258 0.72 -20.41 -5.16
CA ALA A 258 1.71 -19.38 -4.90
C ALA A 258 2.90 -19.47 -5.85
N GLU A 259 3.39 -20.68 -6.12
CA GLU A 259 4.46 -20.92 -7.08
C GLU A 259 4.06 -20.55 -8.50
N ARG A 260 2.82 -20.85 -8.89
CA ARG A 260 2.28 -20.41 -10.19
C ARG A 260 2.31 -18.88 -10.31
N VAL A 261 1.80 -18.16 -9.32
CA VAL A 261 1.82 -16.68 -9.32
C VAL A 261 3.25 -16.14 -9.37
N ARG A 262 4.17 -16.72 -8.60
CA ARG A 262 5.59 -16.34 -8.60
C ARG A 262 6.25 -16.55 -9.96
N SER A 263 5.99 -17.68 -10.60
CA SER A 263 6.50 -17.99 -11.94
C SER A 263 5.90 -17.06 -13.01
N GLU A 264 4.60 -16.77 -12.93
CA GLU A 264 3.93 -15.82 -13.82
C GLU A 264 4.49 -14.39 -13.65
N TYR A 265 4.77 -13.96 -12.42
CA TYR A 265 5.41 -12.67 -12.13
C TYR A 265 6.79 -12.52 -12.81
N GLN A 266 7.55 -13.61 -12.90
CA GLN A 266 8.87 -13.63 -13.56
C GLN A 266 8.80 -13.74 -15.09
N SER A 267 7.59 -13.75 -15.66
CA SER A 267 7.41 -13.87 -17.10
C SER A 267 7.82 -12.58 -17.83
N PRO A 268 8.19 -12.67 -19.12
CA PRO A 268 8.52 -11.49 -19.93
C PRO A 268 7.39 -10.45 -19.94
N VAL A 269 6.14 -10.93 -19.92
CA VAL A 269 4.94 -10.12 -19.75
C VAL A 269 4.36 -10.45 -18.38
N GLU A 270 4.67 -9.60 -17.41
CA GLU A 270 4.19 -9.75 -16.05
C GLU A 270 2.69 -9.43 -15.97
N PRO A 271 1.87 -10.32 -15.43
CA PRO A 271 0.46 -10.04 -15.26
C PRO A 271 0.20 -9.12 -14.06
N ALA A 272 -0.69 -8.15 -14.25
CA ALA A 272 -1.15 -7.27 -13.17
C ALA A 272 -2.22 -7.97 -12.34
N TYR A 273 -1.87 -8.42 -11.14
CA TYR A 273 -2.74 -9.19 -10.26
C TYR A 273 -3.03 -8.49 -8.95
N ILE A 274 -4.28 -8.66 -8.50
CA ILE A 274 -4.67 -8.51 -7.10
C ILE A 274 -4.67 -9.92 -6.53
N VAL A 275 -3.66 -10.24 -5.72
CA VAL A 275 -3.50 -11.59 -5.18
C VAL A 275 -4.09 -11.64 -3.78
N THR A 276 -4.98 -12.60 -3.52
CA THR A 276 -5.53 -12.87 -2.20
C THR A 276 -5.18 -14.29 -1.75
N ILE A 277 -4.37 -14.38 -0.70
CA ILE A 277 -4.06 -15.61 0.03
C ILE A 277 -5.22 -15.88 0.99
N GLU A 278 -5.97 -16.97 0.77
CA GLU A 278 -7.13 -17.32 1.61
C GLU A 278 -6.76 -18.22 2.79
N ASP A 279 -5.66 -18.98 2.69
CA ASP A 279 -5.10 -19.80 3.77
C ASP A 279 -3.59 -19.59 3.88
N VAL A 280 -3.17 -18.74 4.82
CA VAL A 280 -1.75 -18.45 5.04
C VAL A 280 -0.95 -19.67 5.50
N GLN A 281 -1.58 -20.60 6.23
CA GLN A 281 -0.86 -21.76 6.76
C GLN A 281 -0.59 -22.81 5.68
N ALA A 282 -1.51 -22.97 4.72
CA ALA A 282 -1.34 -23.85 3.58
C ALA A 282 -0.38 -23.31 2.50
N VAL A 283 -0.14 -21.99 2.50
CA VAL A 283 0.62 -21.29 1.45
C VAL A 283 2.05 -20.94 1.84
N LYS A 284 2.31 -20.70 3.13
CA LYS A 284 3.63 -20.22 3.59
C LYS A 284 4.77 -21.15 3.16
N ALA A 285 5.87 -20.56 2.72
CA ALA A 285 7.13 -21.28 2.56
C ALA A 285 7.65 -21.80 3.92
N GLU A 286 8.40 -22.90 3.90
CA GLU A 286 9.10 -23.42 5.08
C GLU A 286 10.24 -22.49 5.53
#